data_AF-A0A958UVT7-F1
#
_entry.id   AF-A0A958UVT7-F1
#
_cell.length_a   1.000
_cell.length_b   1.000
_cell.length_c   1.000
_cell.angle_alpha   90.00
_cell.angle_beta   90.00
_cell.angle_gamma   90.00
#
_symmetry.space_group_name_H-M   'P 1'
#
loop_
_entity.id
_entity.type
_entity.pdbx_description
1 polymer ?
#
loop_
_entity_poly.entity_id
_entity_poly.type
_entity_poly.pdbx_seq_one_letter_code
_entity_poly.pdbx_strand_id
1 'polypeptide(L)'
;MFSSEEIKATKENLETYFDTFRKNIVGVDQTFETPFGTKKMIYTDWTASGRLYRPIEEKLLNEFGPFVANTHTETTESGTAMTMAY
;
A
#
# COMPACT_ATOMS: atom_id res chain seq x y z
N MET A 1 12.79 -26.12 20.35
CA MET A 1 13.44 -26.05 19.02
C MET A 1 12.43 -26.64 18.05
N PHE A 2 11.83 -25.81 17.18
CA PHE A 2 10.78 -26.27 16.26
C PHE A 2 11.38 -27.13 15.15
N SER A 3 10.65 -28.15 14.70
CA SER A 3 11.10 -29.03 13.62
C SER A 3 11.08 -28.32 12.25
N SER A 4 11.86 -28.83 11.30
CA SER A 4 11.92 -28.27 9.94
C SER A 4 10.57 -28.32 9.21
N GLU A 5 9.70 -29.27 9.54
CA GLU A 5 8.34 -29.39 9.00
C GLU A 5 7.40 -28.35 9.62
N GLU A 6 7.50 -28.11 10.93
CA GLU A 6 6.72 -27.08 11.61
C GLU A 6 7.01 -25.68 11.05
N ILE A 7 8.29 -25.38 10.80
CA ILE A 7 8.74 -24.11 10.20
C ILE A 7 8.19 -23.93 8.79
N LYS A 8 8.13 -24.99 7.98
CA LYS A 8 7.62 -24.93 6.60
C LYS A 8 6.10 -24.69 6.57
N ALA A 9 5.36 -25.40 7.41
CA ALA A 9 3.90 -25.24 7.52
C ALA A 9 3.50 -23.83 8.01
N THR A 10 4.29 -23.21 8.90
CA THR A 10 4.04 -21.81 9.30
C THR A 10 4.37 -20.81 8.20
N LYS A 11 5.40 -21.07 7.39
CA LYS A 11 5.83 -20.19 6.31
C LYS A 11 4.83 -20.16 5.14
N GLU A 12 4.30 -21.32 4.75
CA GLU A 12 3.22 -21.42 3.76
C GLU A 12 1.95 -20.70 4.24
N ASN A 13 1.69 -20.70 5.56
CA ASN A 13 0.58 -19.95 6.14
C ASN A 13 0.78 -18.42 6.07
N LEU A 14 1.97 -17.92 6.43
CA LEU A 14 2.24 -16.48 6.45
C LEU A 14 2.37 -15.86 5.06
N GLU A 15 3.03 -16.52 4.11
CA GLU A 15 3.11 -16.02 2.73
C GLU A 15 1.71 -15.91 2.12
N THR A 16 0.88 -16.94 2.30
CA THR A 16 -0.52 -16.94 1.85
C THR A 16 -1.34 -15.86 2.56
N TYR A 17 -1.19 -15.71 3.87
CA TYR A 17 -1.88 -14.69 4.66
C TYR A 17 -1.55 -13.28 4.17
N PHE A 18 -0.26 -12.99 3.96
CA PHE A 18 0.19 -11.66 3.55
C PHE A 18 0.04 -11.36 2.05
N ASP A 19 -0.21 -12.37 1.21
CA ASP A 19 -0.38 -12.22 -0.24
C ASP A 19 -1.48 -11.21 -0.59
N THR A 20 -2.61 -11.23 0.14
CA THR A 20 -3.71 -10.27 -0.05
C THR A 20 -3.26 -8.82 0.14
N PHE A 21 -2.35 -8.55 1.08
CA PHE A 21 -1.80 -7.22 1.30
C PHE A 21 -0.70 -6.90 0.28
N ARG A 22 0.17 -7.87 -0.02
CA ARG A 22 1.27 -7.72 -0.96
C ARG A 22 0.80 -7.27 -2.34
N LYS A 23 -0.30 -7.84 -2.84
CA LYS A 23 -0.92 -7.51 -4.14
C LYS A 23 -1.37 -6.05 -4.26
N ASN A 24 -1.66 -5.40 -3.13
CA ASN A 24 -2.11 -4.01 -3.07
C ASN A 24 -0.96 -3.00 -3.03
N ILE A 25 0.30 -3.44 -2.89
CA ILE A 25 1.46 -2.55 -2.95
C ILE A 25 1.62 -2.05 -4.39
N VAL A 26 1.62 -0.73 -4.56
CA VAL A 26 1.81 -0.11 -5.88
C VAL A 26 3.20 -0.46 -6.40
N GLY A 27 3.26 -1.03 -7.61
CA GLY A 27 4.51 -1.46 -8.26
C GLY A 27 5.15 -2.73 -7.67
N VAL A 28 4.42 -3.57 -6.93
CA VAL A 28 4.96 -4.79 -6.28
C VAL A 28 5.78 -5.71 -7.21
N ASP A 29 5.42 -5.77 -8.49
CA ASP A 29 6.12 -6.55 -9.52
C ASP A 29 6.79 -5.68 -10.59
N GLN A 30 7.08 -4.42 -10.25
CA GLN A 30 7.74 -3.48 -11.14
C GLN A 30 9.08 -4.06 -11.64
N THR A 31 9.30 -3.91 -12.93
CA THR A 31 10.57 -4.20 -13.58
C THR A 31 11.19 -2.93 -14.16
N PHE A 32 12.46 -2.99 -14.50
CA PHE A 32 13.17 -1.92 -15.20
C PHE A 32 14.22 -2.52 -16.13
N GLU A 33 14.54 -1.77 -17.19
CA GLU A 33 15.55 -2.16 -18.16
C GLU A 33 16.96 -1.89 -17.63
N THR A 34 17.87 -2.80 -17.95
CA THR A 34 19.29 -2.66 -17.68
C THR A 34 20.08 -3.06 -18.93
N PRO A 35 21.37 -2.70 -19.04
CA PRO A 35 22.23 -3.21 -20.11
C PRO A 35 22.32 -4.75 -20.17
N PHE A 36 21.91 -5.44 -19.10
CA PHE A 36 21.90 -6.90 -18.97
C PHE A 36 20.47 -7.48 -19.01
N GLY A 37 19.55 -6.76 -19.66
CA GLY A 37 18.13 -7.10 -19.83
C GLY A 37 17.23 -6.62 -18.70
N THR A 38 15.93 -6.92 -18.82
CA THR A 38 14.91 -6.57 -17.83
C THR A 38 15.20 -7.21 -16.47
N LYS A 39 15.15 -6.42 -15.40
CA LYS A 39 15.31 -6.89 -14.01
C LYS A 39 14.09 -6.54 -13.17
N LYS A 40 13.78 -7.39 -12.19
CA LYS A 40 12.77 -7.08 -11.17
C LYS A 40 13.32 -6.03 -10.20
N MET A 41 12.52 -5.01 -9.91
CA MET A 41 12.85 -4.03 -8.89
C MET A 41 12.58 -4.61 -7.51
N ILE A 42 13.64 -4.97 -6.80
CA ILE A 42 13.56 -5.44 -5.42
C ILE A 42 13.81 -4.23 -4.51
N TYR A 43 12.79 -3.82 -3.76
CA TYR A 43 12.89 -2.74 -2.80
C TYR A 43 13.03 -3.33 -1.39
N THR A 44 14.19 -3.13 -0.77
CA THR A 44 14.54 -3.74 0.52
C THR A 44 14.67 -2.75 1.66
N ASP A 45 14.37 -1.46 1.43
CA ASP A 45 14.49 -0.37 2.41
C ASP A 45 13.15 0.05 3.02
N TRP A 46 12.27 -0.93 3.23
CA TRP A 46 10.90 -0.76 3.74
C TRP A 46 10.84 -0.24 5.19
N THR A 47 11.95 -0.33 5.92
CA THR A 47 12.10 0.27 7.26
C THR A 47 12.27 1.78 7.21
N ALA A 48 12.86 2.31 6.13
CA ALA A 48 12.99 3.76 5.94
C ALA A 48 11.70 4.37 5.38
N SER A 49 11.10 3.72 4.38
CA SER A 49 9.79 4.12 3.86
C SER A 49 9.07 2.97 3.16
N GLY A 50 7.75 2.89 3.30
CA GLY A 50 6.93 1.98 2.51
C GLY A 50 6.67 2.50 1.09
N ARG A 51 6.33 1.61 0.16
CA ARG A 51 5.70 2.00 -1.11
C ARG A 51 4.23 2.38 -0.88
N LEU A 52 3.66 3.15 -1.80
CA LEU A 52 2.23 3.49 -1.78
C LEU A 52 1.37 2.22 -1.72
N TYR A 53 0.25 2.32 -1.01
CA TYR A 53 -0.69 1.21 -0.80
C TYR A 53 -2.02 1.53 -1.47
N ARG A 54 -2.36 0.79 -2.51
CA ARG A 54 -3.46 1.13 -3.43
C ARG A 54 -4.79 1.45 -2.72
N PRO A 55 -5.27 0.68 -1.72
CA PRO A 55 -6.50 1.02 -1.01
C PRO A 55 -6.48 2.40 -0.32
N ILE A 56 -5.32 2.85 0.16
CA ILE A 56 -5.18 4.19 0.75
C ILE A 56 -5.23 5.23 -0.37
N GLU A 57 -4.48 5.04 -1.45
CA GLU A 57 -4.44 5.97 -2.58
C GLU A 57 -5.80 6.12 -3.26
N GLU A 58 -6.52 5.01 -3.45
CA GLU A 58 -7.87 5.02 -4.05
C GLU A 58 -8.86 5.77 -3.17
N LYS A 59 -8.73 5.66 -1.83
CA LYS A 59 -9.56 6.42 -0.90
C LYS A 59 -9.23 7.91 -0.94
N LEU A 60 -7.95 8.26 -0.90
CA LEU A 60 -7.48 9.63 -1.05
C LEU A 60 -7.96 10.25 -2.36
N LEU A 61 -7.85 9.52 -3.47
CA LEU A 61 -8.19 10.02 -4.79
C LEU A 61 -9.70 10.13 -5.02
N ASN A 62 -10.46 9.09 -4.66
CA ASN A 62 -11.85 8.95 -5.08
C ASN A 62 -12.87 9.35 -4.00
N GLU A 63 -12.53 9.23 -2.71
CA GLU A 63 -13.43 9.60 -1.62
C GLU A 63 -13.10 10.99 -1.06
N PHE A 64 -11.82 11.32 -0.85
CA PHE A 64 -11.44 12.62 -0.30
C PHE A 64 -11.21 13.68 -1.38
N GLY A 65 -10.49 13.31 -2.44
CA GLY A 65 -10.12 14.19 -3.56
C GLY A 65 -11.26 15.07 -4.10
N PRO A 66 -12.46 14.52 -4.39
CA PRO A 66 -13.57 15.30 -4.92
C PRO A 66 -14.14 16.36 -3.97
N PHE A 67 -13.90 16.22 -2.66
CA PHE A 67 -14.42 17.11 -1.62
C PHE A 67 -13.36 18.05 -1.04
N VAL A 68 -12.12 18.03 -1.54
CA VAL A 68 -11.04 18.88 -1.03
C VAL A 68 -11.46 20.34 -1.03
N ALA A 69 -11.48 20.91 0.17
CA ALA A 69 -11.77 22.31 0.46
C ALA A 69 -11.00 22.73 1.72
N ASN A 70 -10.94 24.04 1.98
CA ASN A 70 -10.36 24.54 3.22
C ASN A 70 -11.15 24.01 4.42
N THR A 71 -10.46 23.38 5.38
CA THR A 71 -11.05 22.71 6.56
C THR A 71 -11.57 23.67 7.65
N HIS A 72 -11.49 24.98 7.42
CA HIS A 72 -11.75 26.00 8.43
C HIS A 72 -13.20 26.51 8.45
N THR A 73 -14.07 25.99 7.58
CA THR A 73 -15.49 26.39 7.51
C THR A 73 -16.38 25.23 7.08
N GLU A 74 -17.47 24.99 7.78
CA GLU A 74 -18.48 23.95 7.47
C GLU A 74 -19.67 24.49 6.65
N THR A 75 -19.47 25.62 5.95
CA THR A 75 -20.56 26.32 5.25
C THR A 75 -20.94 25.66 3.92
N THR A 76 -20.14 24.72 3.43
CA THR A 76 -20.38 23.96 2.19
C THR A 76 -20.18 22.47 2.44
N GLU A 77 -20.86 21.64 1.64
CA GLU A 77 -20.71 20.17 1.69
C GLU A 77 -19.24 19.71 1.67
N SER A 78 -18.42 20.32 0.81
CA SER A 78 -16.99 20.05 0.73
C SER A 78 -16.22 20.50 1.99
N GLY A 79 -16.60 21.62 2.59
CA GLY A 79 -16.02 22.11 3.83
C GLY A 79 -16.32 21.18 5.01
N THR A 80 -17.58 20.79 5.19
CA THR A 80 -18.01 19.85 6.23
C THR A 80 -17.36 18.48 6.06
N ALA A 81 -17.32 17.94 4.83
CA ALA A 81 -16.69 16.65 4.55
C ALA A 81 -15.20 16.65 4.95
N MET A 82 -14.45 17.71 4.64
CA MET A 82 -13.04 17.81 4.99
C MET A 82 -12.78 18.07 6.48
N THR A 83 -13.67 18.80 7.16
CA THR A 83 -13.60 18.97 8.62
C THR A 83 -13.88 17.65 9.35
N MET A 84 -14.83 16.84 8.88
CA MET A 84 -15.12 15.51 9.46
C MET A 84 -14.05 14.46 9.17
N ALA A 85 -13.30 14.61 8.09
CA ALA A 85 -12.22 13.69 7.69
C ALA A 85 -10.94 13.84 8.53
N TYR A 86 -10.81 14.92 9.30
CA TYR A 86 -9.63 15.30 10.09
C TYR A 86 -9.81 14.97 11.57
#